data_AF-A0A3D5F2M1-F1
#
_entry.id   AF-A0A3D5F2M1-F1
#
_cell.length_a   1.000
_cell.length_b   1.000
_cell.length_c   1.000
_cell.angle_alpha   90.00
_cell.angle_beta   90.00
_cell.angle_gamma   90.00
#
_symmetry.space_group_name_H-M   'P 1'
#
loop_
_entity.id
_entity.type
_entity.pdbx_description
1 polymer ?
#
loop_
_entity_poly.entity_id
_entity_poly.type
_entity_poly.pdbx_seq_one_letter_code
_entity_poly.pdbx_strand_id
1 'polypeptide(L)'
;TMELNIVVYRNNVDARMLFEKMQLQAESGPVLLLLSPGPGAPHEAGCMPELLSMVQGHFPVLGICLGHQAIVAHYGGTVGRAEDVMHGKSSAITHTGEAMFAGMPQPLHVARYHSLMALELPDGLTPLAKVGTTVMAVYQSDDKMLGFQFHPESILTAEGSRLLLQSIHYLTKED
;
A
#
# COMPACT_ATOMS: atom_id res chain seq x y z
N THR A 1 3.28 16.58 15.81
CA THR A 1 2.81 16.33 14.43
C THR A 1 4.01 15.87 13.65
N MET A 2 3.97 14.74 12.93
CA MET A 2 5.08 14.39 12.04
C MET A 2 5.09 15.40 10.89
N GLU A 3 6.22 16.08 10.68
CA GLU A 3 6.42 16.92 9.49
C GLU A 3 6.81 16.00 8.33
N LEU A 4 5.88 15.79 7.40
CA LEU A 4 6.10 15.00 6.20
C LEU A 4 6.42 15.95 5.04
N ASN A 5 7.57 15.76 4.39
CA ASN A 5 7.86 16.41 3.12
C ASN A 5 7.32 15.52 1.98
N ILE A 6 6.23 15.93 1.36
CA ILE A 6 5.55 15.15 0.32
C ILE A 6 5.89 15.71 -1.05
N VAL A 7 6.48 14.87 -1.91
CA VAL A 7 6.74 15.18 -3.32
C VAL A 7 5.97 14.19 -4.18
N VAL A 8 5.21 14.71 -5.17
CA VAL A 8 4.34 13.90 -6.02
C VAL A 8 4.90 13.83 -7.43
N TYR A 9 5.04 12.61 -7.95
CA TYR A 9 5.43 12.33 -9.33
C TYR A 9 4.31 11.58 -10.05
N ARG A 10 4.20 11.81 -11.36
CA ARG A 10 3.36 10.98 -12.23
C ARG A 10 4.11 9.68 -12.56
N ASN A 11 3.37 8.60 -12.76
CA ASN A 11 3.92 7.30 -13.10
C ASN A 11 4.46 7.19 -14.55
N ASN A 12 4.49 8.27 -15.32
CA ASN A 12 5.13 8.34 -16.64
C ASN A 12 6.56 8.88 -16.59
N VAL A 13 7.07 9.13 -15.38
CA VAL A 13 8.44 9.55 -15.12
C VAL A 13 9.34 8.31 -15.13
N ASP A 14 10.59 8.49 -15.53
CA ASP A 14 11.61 7.43 -15.52
C ASP A 14 11.85 6.87 -14.10
N ALA A 15 11.80 5.54 -13.96
CA ALA A 15 11.93 4.87 -12.66
C ALA A 15 13.29 5.10 -12.02
N ARG A 16 14.36 5.10 -12.82
CA ARG A 16 15.73 5.29 -12.34
C ARG A 16 15.95 6.69 -11.79
N MET A 17 15.41 7.71 -12.44
CA MET A 17 15.46 9.07 -11.92
C MET A 17 14.75 9.19 -10.56
N LEU A 18 13.60 8.53 -10.38
CA LEU A 18 12.90 8.50 -9.08
C LEU A 18 13.73 7.81 -8.01
N PHE A 19 14.32 6.66 -8.33
CA PHE A 19 15.20 5.93 -7.41
C PHE A 19 16.40 6.76 -6.97
N GLU A 20 17.11 7.40 -7.91
CA GLU A 20 18.25 8.29 -7.62
C GLU A 20 17.83 9.47 -6.73
N LYS A 21 16.65 10.05 -6.95
CA LYS A 21 16.11 11.10 -6.07
C LYS A 21 15.81 10.61 -4.66
N MET A 22 15.26 9.39 -4.53
CA MET A 22 15.01 8.79 -3.21
C MET A 22 16.33 8.55 -2.47
N GLN A 23 17.37 8.07 -3.16
CA GLN A 23 18.70 7.90 -2.58
C GLN A 23 19.29 9.23 -2.07
N LEU A 24 19.21 10.29 -2.86
CA LEU A 24 19.68 11.61 -2.45
C LEU A 24 18.90 12.15 -1.24
N GLN A 25 17.57 11.96 -1.21
CA GLN A 25 16.77 12.39 -0.05
C GLN A 25 17.09 11.58 1.21
N ALA A 26 17.46 10.31 1.05
CA ALA A 26 17.80 9.43 2.15
C ALA A 26 19.05 9.88 2.93
N GLU A 27 19.92 10.70 2.31
CA GLU A 27 21.06 11.34 2.99
C GLU A 27 20.62 12.31 4.10
N SER A 28 19.38 12.82 4.04
CA SER A 28 18.83 13.80 4.99
C SER A 28 17.80 13.20 5.96
N GLY A 29 17.49 11.91 5.86
CA GLY A 29 16.55 11.22 6.75
C GLY A 29 15.75 10.11 6.06
N PRO A 30 14.82 9.44 6.78
CA PRO A 30 14.05 8.32 6.24
C PRO A 30 13.19 8.72 5.04
N VAL A 31 13.20 7.88 4.00
CA VAL A 31 12.40 8.03 2.78
C VAL A 31 11.46 6.83 2.63
N LEU A 32 10.22 7.10 2.24
CA LEU A 32 9.19 6.09 1.96
C LEU A 32 8.58 6.36 0.60
N LEU A 33 8.41 5.31 -0.21
CA LEU A 33 7.66 5.38 -1.46
C LEU A 33 6.17 5.12 -1.19
N LEU A 34 5.30 6.05 -1.57
CA LEU A 34 3.86 5.84 -1.54
C LEU A 34 3.33 5.64 -2.97
N LEU A 35 2.79 4.46 -3.26
CA LEU A 35 2.13 4.16 -4.53
C LEU A 35 0.64 4.47 -4.41
N SER A 36 0.19 5.53 -5.08
CA SER A 36 -1.19 6.01 -4.99
C SER A 36 -2.18 5.10 -5.71
N PRO A 37 -3.49 5.24 -5.42
CA PRO A 37 -4.54 4.61 -6.22
C PRO A 37 -4.52 5.09 -7.67
N GLY A 38 -5.09 4.29 -8.57
CA GLY A 38 -5.26 4.65 -9.98
C GLY A 38 -6.16 3.66 -10.72
N PRO A 39 -6.60 4.01 -11.94
CA PRO A 39 -7.32 3.09 -12.81
C PRO A 39 -6.36 2.09 -13.48
N GLY A 40 -6.92 1.04 -14.09
CA GLY A 40 -6.16 0.08 -14.90
C GLY A 40 -5.56 -1.07 -14.09
N ALA A 41 -4.75 -1.90 -14.76
CA ALA A 41 -4.08 -3.03 -14.14
C ALA A 41 -2.63 -2.65 -13.71
N PRO A 42 -2.07 -3.31 -12.68
CA PRO A 42 -0.72 -3.00 -12.20
C PRO A 42 0.38 -3.04 -13.27
N HIS A 43 0.31 -4.00 -14.20
CA HIS A 43 1.31 -4.15 -15.27
C HIS A 43 1.27 -3.02 -16.31
N GLU A 44 0.21 -2.21 -16.33
CA GLU A 44 0.05 -1.05 -17.21
C GLU A 44 0.36 0.28 -16.48
N ALA A 45 0.72 0.22 -15.19
CA ALA A 45 0.85 1.38 -14.32
C ALA A 45 2.16 2.17 -14.52
N GLY A 46 2.57 2.38 -15.77
CA GLY A 46 3.75 3.17 -16.13
C GLY A 46 5.03 2.61 -15.52
N CYS A 47 5.83 3.46 -14.87
CA CYS A 47 7.10 3.08 -14.26
C CYS A 47 6.97 2.27 -12.96
N MET A 48 5.75 2.05 -12.46
CA MET A 48 5.52 1.44 -11.14
C MET A 48 6.10 0.03 -10.99
N PRO A 49 5.96 -0.91 -11.96
CA PRO A 49 6.55 -2.26 -11.83
C PRO A 49 8.09 -2.24 -11.80
N GLU A 50 8.70 -1.40 -12.64
CA GLU A 50 10.16 -1.23 -12.67
C GLU A 50 10.66 -0.60 -11.36
N LEU A 51 9.99 0.46 -10.89
CA LEU A 51 10.35 1.13 -9.65
C LEU A 51 10.25 0.21 -8.43
N LEU A 52 9.23 -0.64 -8.34
CA LEU A 52 9.09 -1.64 -7.27
C LEU A 52 10.29 -2.59 -7.23
N SER A 53 10.77 -3.02 -8.41
CA SER A 53 11.97 -3.87 -8.52
C SER A 53 13.24 -3.16 -8.04
N MET A 54 13.34 -1.85 -8.24
CA MET A 54 14.51 -1.07 -7.81
C MET A 54 14.51 -0.76 -6.31
N VAL A 55 13.33 -0.49 -5.72
CA VAL A 55 13.23 -0.07 -4.31
C VAL A 55 13.15 -1.25 -3.33
N GLN A 56 12.87 -2.46 -3.80
CA GLN A 56 12.81 -3.66 -2.98
C GLN A 56 14.10 -3.84 -2.16
N GLY A 57 13.97 -4.02 -0.85
CA GLY A 57 15.09 -4.15 0.08
C GLY A 57 15.90 -2.87 0.32
N HIS A 58 15.55 -1.75 -0.35
CA HIS A 58 16.25 -0.47 -0.24
C HIS A 58 15.42 0.61 0.44
N PHE A 59 14.12 0.70 0.11
CA PHE A 59 13.21 1.69 0.69
C PHE A 59 11.88 1.06 1.08
N PRO A 60 11.29 1.45 2.23
CA PRO A 60 9.95 1.02 2.56
C PRO A 60 8.93 1.56 1.55
N VAL A 61 7.89 0.76 1.30
CA VAL A 61 6.82 1.11 0.35
C VAL A 61 5.45 0.96 0.99
N LEU A 62 4.59 1.94 0.76
CA LEU A 62 3.17 1.90 1.08
C LEU A 62 2.34 1.99 -0.21
N GLY A 63 1.68 0.90 -0.59
CA GLY A 63 0.78 0.86 -1.75
C GLY A 63 -0.69 0.95 -1.36
N ILE A 64 -1.46 1.81 -2.04
CA ILE A 64 -2.89 1.98 -1.82
C ILE A 64 -3.65 1.59 -3.09
N CYS A 65 -4.65 0.72 -2.97
CA CYS A 65 -5.49 0.22 -4.05
C CYS A 65 -4.67 -0.36 -5.22
N LEU A 66 -4.43 0.42 -6.29
CA LEU A 66 -3.56 0.01 -7.40
C LEU A 66 -2.12 -0.25 -6.93
N GLY A 67 -1.62 0.56 -6.00
CA GLY A 67 -0.30 0.34 -5.40
C GLY A 67 -0.23 -0.97 -4.61
N HIS A 68 -1.29 -1.33 -3.88
CA HIS A 68 -1.39 -2.62 -3.20
C HIS A 68 -1.39 -3.78 -4.19
N GLN A 69 -2.15 -3.66 -5.27
CA GLN A 69 -2.20 -4.66 -6.34
C GLN A 69 -0.85 -4.82 -7.03
N ALA A 70 -0.12 -3.73 -7.24
CA ALA A 70 1.23 -3.76 -7.79
C ALA A 70 2.22 -4.47 -6.87
N ILE A 71 2.14 -4.25 -5.55
CA ILE A 71 2.92 -5.01 -4.57
C ILE A 71 2.58 -6.50 -4.65
N VAL A 72 1.29 -6.86 -4.65
CA VAL A 72 0.86 -8.26 -4.75
C VAL A 72 1.40 -8.92 -6.03
N ALA A 73 1.26 -8.25 -7.19
CA ALA A 73 1.76 -8.75 -8.46
C ALA A 73 3.30 -8.84 -8.50
N HIS A 74 4.01 -7.88 -7.90
CA HIS A 74 5.47 -7.86 -7.82
C HIS A 74 6.03 -9.09 -7.08
N TYR A 75 5.36 -9.54 -6.03
CA TYR A 75 5.71 -10.78 -5.32
C TYR A 75 5.15 -12.06 -5.96
N GLY A 76 4.54 -11.97 -7.14
CA GLY A 76 4.01 -13.12 -7.88
C GLY A 76 2.58 -13.54 -7.52
N GLY A 77 1.84 -12.71 -6.79
CA GLY A 77 0.41 -12.92 -6.53
C GLY A 77 -0.46 -12.61 -7.74
N THR A 78 -1.68 -13.16 -7.73
CA THR A 78 -2.66 -12.97 -8.82
C THR A 78 -3.59 -11.81 -8.51
N VAL A 79 -3.67 -10.82 -9.41
CA VAL A 79 -4.66 -9.73 -9.34
C VAL A 79 -5.69 -9.92 -10.45
N GLY A 80 -6.98 -9.91 -10.08
CA GLY A 80 -8.07 -10.12 -11.04
C GLY A 80 -9.34 -9.40 -10.63
N ARG A 81 -10.41 -9.61 -11.39
CA ARG A 81 -11.70 -8.96 -11.12
C ARG A 81 -12.29 -9.46 -9.81
N ALA A 82 -12.76 -8.51 -9.03
CA ALA A 82 -13.60 -8.76 -7.88
C ALA A 82 -14.92 -9.42 -8.31
N GLU A 83 -15.42 -10.40 -7.54
CA GLU A 83 -16.77 -10.95 -7.75
C GLU A 83 -17.83 -9.85 -7.65
N ASP A 84 -17.65 -8.93 -6.69
CA ASP A 84 -18.48 -7.76 -6.49
C ASP A 84 -17.67 -6.46 -6.73
N VAL A 85 -18.09 -5.67 -7.72
CA VAL A 85 -17.53 -4.33 -7.93
C VAL A 85 -17.99 -3.41 -6.79
N MET A 86 -17.05 -2.86 -6.04
CA MET A 86 -17.31 -1.96 -4.92
C MET A 86 -16.99 -0.52 -5.33
N HIS A 87 -17.98 0.36 -5.41
CA HIS A 87 -17.77 1.80 -5.62
C HIS A 87 -18.43 2.63 -4.52
N GLY A 88 -17.62 3.34 -3.73
CA GLY A 88 -18.10 4.30 -2.74
C GLY A 88 -18.82 3.67 -1.54
N LYS A 89 -18.46 2.43 -1.19
CA LYS A 89 -19.05 1.72 -0.04
C LYS A 89 -18.06 1.64 1.11
N SER A 90 -18.58 1.78 2.32
CA SER A 90 -17.86 1.39 3.54
C SER A 90 -17.96 -0.12 3.73
N SER A 91 -16.88 -0.76 4.14
CA SER A 91 -16.85 -2.17 4.52
C SER A 91 -16.16 -2.34 5.86
N ALA A 92 -16.70 -3.22 6.70
CA ALA A 92 -16.12 -3.58 7.99
C ALA A 92 -15.06 -4.67 7.78
N ILE A 93 -13.78 -4.33 7.95
CA ILE A 93 -12.67 -5.28 7.82
C ILE A 93 -12.25 -5.80 9.20
N THR A 94 -11.78 -7.04 9.24
CA THR A 94 -11.06 -7.58 10.40
C THR A 94 -9.56 -7.49 10.14
N HIS A 95 -8.78 -7.05 11.13
CA HIS A 95 -7.31 -6.98 11.04
C HIS A 95 -6.61 -7.70 12.20
N THR A 96 -5.29 -7.86 12.09
CA THR A 96 -4.44 -8.48 13.13
C THR A 96 -4.45 -7.72 14.46
N GLY A 97 -4.65 -6.39 14.42
CA GLY A 97 -4.64 -5.54 15.62
C GLY A 97 -3.24 -5.20 16.10
N GLU A 98 -2.24 -5.49 15.27
CA GLU A 98 -0.81 -5.30 15.54
C GLU A 98 -0.24 -4.24 14.59
N ALA A 99 0.99 -3.79 14.88
CA ALA A 99 1.73 -2.84 14.04
C ALA A 99 0.90 -1.58 13.68
N MET A 100 0.66 -1.35 12.39
CA MET A 100 -0.13 -0.22 11.90
C MET A 100 -1.61 -0.26 12.32
N PHE A 101 -2.13 -1.44 12.70
CA PHE A 101 -3.49 -1.62 13.20
C PHE A 101 -3.58 -1.57 14.73
N ALA A 102 -2.48 -1.32 15.45
CA ALA A 102 -2.48 -1.29 16.90
C ALA A 102 -3.43 -0.21 17.46
N GLY A 103 -4.40 -0.66 18.26
CA GLY A 103 -5.42 0.18 18.88
C GLY A 103 -6.48 0.73 17.92
N MET A 104 -6.60 0.14 16.72
CA MET A 104 -7.70 0.41 15.79
C MET A 104 -8.99 -0.30 16.21
N PRO A 105 -10.19 0.24 15.88
CA PRO A 105 -11.46 -0.43 16.10
C PRO A 105 -11.54 -1.79 15.39
N GLN A 106 -12.18 -2.78 16.01
CA GLN A 106 -12.44 -4.08 15.40
C GLN A 106 -13.96 -4.35 15.37
N PRO A 107 -14.59 -4.44 14.19
CA PRO A 107 -14.00 -4.26 12.86
C PRO A 107 -13.70 -2.78 12.53
N LEU A 108 -12.75 -2.56 11.62
CA LEU A 108 -12.42 -1.23 11.10
C LEU A 108 -13.25 -0.95 9.84
N HIS A 109 -13.98 0.16 9.83
CA HIS A 109 -14.73 0.60 8.64
C HIS A 109 -13.82 1.34 7.65
N VAL A 110 -13.73 0.82 6.42
CA VAL A 110 -12.88 1.37 5.36
C VAL A 110 -13.62 1.58 4.05
N ALA A 111 -13.18 2.56 3.27
CA ALA A 111 -13.72 2.88 1.97
C ALA A 111 -13.17 1.96 0.87
N ARG A 112 -14.05 1.43 0.00
CA ARG A 112 -13.68 0.57 -1.14
C ARG A 112 -14.18 1.15 -2.46
N TYR A 113 -13.32 1.16 -3.48
CA TYR A 113 -13.58 1.74 -4.81
C TYR A 113 -13.12 0.88 -6.00
N HIS A 114 -12.84 -0.41 -5.79
CA HIS A 114 -12.04 -1.22 -6.71
C HIS A 114 -12.90 -2.24 -7.47
N SER A 115 -12.56 -2.42 -8.75
CA SER A 115 -13.03 -3.50 -9.62
C SER A 115 -12.06 -4.67 -9.68
N LEU A 116 -10.80 -4.45 -9.32
CA LEU A 116 -9.76 -5.47 -9.21
C LEU A 116 -9.38 -5.70 -7.74
N MET A 117 -8.96 -6.91 -7.42
CA MET A 117 -8.42 -7.29 -6.12
C MET A 117 -7.36 -8.39 -6.23
N ALA A 118 -6.58 -8.56 -5.17
CA ALA A 118 -5.75 -9.75 -5.00
C ALA A 118 -6.65 -11.00 -4.86
N LEU A 119 -6.47 -11.96 -5.76
CA LEU A 119 -7.16 -13.25 -5.74
C LEU A 119 -6.32 -14.30 -5.01
N GLU A 120 -5.01 -14.29 -5.24
CA GLU A 120 -4.07 -15.23 -4.64
C GLU A 120 -2.88 -14.46 -4.08
N LEU A 121 -2.51 -14.75 -2.84
CA LEU A 121 -1.30 -14.23 -2.24
C LEU A 121 -0.18 -15.25 -2.35
N PRO A 122 1.05 -14.81 -2.67
CA PRO A 122 2.24 -15.64 -2.57
C PRO A 122 2.63 -15.83 -1.10
N ASP A 123 3.37 -16.91 -0.80
CA ASP A 123 3.81 -17.24 0.57
C ASP A 123 4.63 -16.12 1.24
N GLY A 124 5.27 -15.26 0.45
CA GLY A 124 6.06 -14.13 0.94
C GLY A 124 5.23 -12.94 1.47
N LEU A 125 3.93 -12.87 1.20
CA LEU A 125 3.08 -11.76 1.65
C LEU A 125 2.18 -12.16 2.80
N THR A 126 2.39 -11.54 3.96
CA THR A 126 1.57 -11.79 5.15
C THR A 126 0.26 -10.98 5.07
N PRO A 127 -0.93 -11.60 5.06
CA PRO A 127 -2.19 -10.88 5.10
C PRO A 127 -2.41 -10.26 6.49
N LEU A 128 -2.67 -8.95 6.54
CA LEU A 128 -2.88 -8.21 7.79
C LEU A 128 -4.34 -7.85 8.05
N ALA A 129 -5.17 -7.80 7.01
CA ALA A 129 -6.59 -7.52 7.14
C ALA A 129 -7.40 -8.21 6.03
N LYS A 130 -8.68 -8.47 6.30
CA LYS A 130 -9.59 -9.13 5.35
C LYS A 130 -11.06 -8.73 5.54
N VAL A 131 -11.87 -8.97 4.51
CA VAL A 131 -13.33 -8.97 4.54
C VAL A 131 -13.80 -10.29 3.95
N GLY A 132 -14.43 -11.14 4.76
CA GLY A 132 -14.71 -12.52 4.36
C GLY A 132 -13.41 -13.24 3.98
N THR A 133 -13.30 -13.66 2.73
CA THR A 133 -12.11 -14.29 2.15
C THR A 133 -11.18 -13.31 1.43
N THR A 134 -11.64 -12.09 1.13
CA THR A 134 -10.86 -11.09 0.41
C THR A 134 -9.81 -10.46 1.31
N VAL A 135 -8.54 -10.49 0.89
CA VAL A 135 -7.47 -9.77 1.57
C VAL A 135 -7.59 -8.27 1.33
N MET A 136 -7.45 -7.51 2.41
CA MET A 136 -7.60 -6.06 2.44
C MET A 136 -6.31 -5.33 2.81
N ALA A 137 -5.35 -6.01 3.42
CA ALA A 137 -4.01 -5.48 3.69
C ALA A 137 -2.97 -6.59 3.66
N VAL A 138 -1.75 -6.29 3.21
CA VAL A 138 -0.60 -7.22 3.18
C VAL A 138 0.67 -6.56 3.65
N TYR A 139 1.62 -7.35 4.13
CA TYR A 139 2.94 -6.89 4.48
C TYR A 139 4.03 -7.91 4.16
N GLN A 140 5.13 -7.43 3.58
CA GLN A 140 6.40 -8.15 3.44
C GLN A 140 7.40 -7.51 4.41
N SER A 141 7.94 -8.29 5.35
CA SER A 141 8.79 -7.79 6.43
C SER A 141 10.19 -7.37 5.98
N ASP A 142 10.85 -8.21 5.19
CA ASP A 142 12.27 -8.07 4.83
C ASP A 142 12.52 -6.82 3.96
N ASP A 143 11.56 -6.52 3.08
CA ASP A 143 11.58 -5.41 2.13
C ASP A 143 10.73 -4.22 2.61
N LYS A 144 10.07 -4.33 3.77
CA LYS A 144 9.15 -3.33 4.33
C LYS A 144 8.10 -2.84 3.32
N MET A 145 7.38 -3.77 2.71
CA MET A 145 6.35 -3.50 1.69
C MET A 145 4.96 -3.68 2.28
N LEU A 146 4.22 -2.60 2.45
CA LEU A 146 2.86 -2.59 2.99
C LEU A 146 1.87 -2.22 1.89
N GLY A 147 0.80 -3.00 1.75
CA GLY A 147 -0.27 -2.70 0.80
C GLY A 147 -1.63 -2.64 1.48
N PHE A 148 -2.43 -1.63 1.17
CA PHE A 148 -3.85 -1.55 1.51
C PHE A 148 -4.71 -1.61 0.26
N GLN A 149 -5.61 -2.59 0.20
CA GLN A 149 -6.58 -2.68 -0.90
C GLN A 149 -7.58 -1.53 -0.85
N PHE A 150 -7.92 -1.04 0.35
CA PHE A 150 -8.89 0.03 0.59
C PHE A 150 -8.23 1.42 0.58
N HIS A 151 -9.06 2.46 0.72
CA HIS A 151 -8.65 3.87 0.65
C HIS A 151 -8.66 4.54 2.03
N PRO A 152 -7.54 4.55 2.77
CA PRO A 152 -7.44 5.24 4.05
C PRO A 152 -7.45 6.78 3.92
N GLU A 153 -7.24 7.31 2.71
CA GLU A 153 -7.34 8.74 2.42
C GLU A 153 -8.79 9.23 2.22
N SER A 154 -9.74 8.31 2.03
CA SER A 154 -11.14 8.66 1.83
C SER A 154 -11.82 9.08 3.14
N ILE A 155 -12.73 10.06 3.05
CA ILE A 155 -13.61 10.48 4.16
C ILE A 155 -14.47 9.34 4.72
N LEU A 156 -14.69 8.28 3.93
CA LEU A 156 -15.45 7.09 4.36
C LEU A 156 -14.62 6.14 5.25
N THR A 157 -13.33 6.43 5.48
CA THR A 157 -12.45 5.72 6.41
C THR A 157 -12.11 6.65 7.59
N ALA A 158 -12.93 6.63 8.65
CA ALA A 158 -12.82 7.59 9.75
C ALA A 158 -11.45 7.60 10.44
N GLU A 159 -10.85 6.43 10.67
CA GLU A 159 -9.51 6.30 11.28
C GLU A 159 -8.37 6.35 10.24
N GLY A 160 -8.67 6.72 9.00
CA GLY A 160 -7.76 6.61 7.87
C GLY A 160 -6.46 7.41 8.03
N SER A 161 -6.56 8.66 8.51
CA SER A 161 -5.37 9.49 8.79
C SER A 161 -4.49 8.90 9.89
N ARG A 162 -5.10 8.33 10.95
CA ARG A 162 -4.36 7.68 12.03
C ARG A 162 -3.66 6.41 11.52
N LEU A 163 -4.36 5.62 10.71
CA LEU A 163 -3.79 4.41 10.10
C LEU A 163 -2.62 4.75 9.18
N LEU A 164 -2.74 5.79 8.34
CA LEU A 164 -1.64 6.25 7.48
C LEU A 164 -0.42 6.68 8.29
N LEU A 165 -0.61 7.49 9.34
CA LEU A 165 0.49 7.93 10.19
C LEU A 165 1.15 6.76 10.94
N GLN A 166 0.37 5.81 11.48
CA GLN A 166 0.91 4.61 12.11
C GLN A 166 1.66 3.73 11.11
N SER A 167 1.17 3.64 9.86
CA SER A 167 1.81 2.89 8.79
C SER A 167 3.15 3.49 8.40
N ILE A 168 3.20 4.81 8.18
CA ILE A 168 4.44 5.53 7.86
C ILE A 168 5.43 5.35 9.01
N HIS A 169 5.02 5.61 10.25
CA HIS A 169 5.88 5.45 11.43
C HIS A 169 6.41 4.03 11.61
N TYR A 170 5.57 3.03 11.36
CA TYR A 170 5.98 1.62 11.43
C TYR A 170 7.02 1.27 10.37
N LEU A 171 6.83 1.75 9.13
CA LEU A 171 7.72 1.47 8.01
C LEU A 171 9.05 2.21 8.08
N THR A 172 9.08 3.42 8.66
CA THR A 172 10.27 4.27 8.72
C THR A 172 10.97 4.23 10.08
N LYS A 173 10.55 3.36 11.00
CA LYS A 173 11.26 3.14 12.25
C LYS A 173 12.62 2.52 11.96
N GLU A 174 13.67 3.11 12.54
CA GLU A 174 14.98 2.49 12.69
C GLU A 174 14.88 1.45 13.81
N ASP A 175 15.51 0.28 13.61
CA ASP A 175 15.58 -0.80 14.61
C ASP A 175 16.51 -0.44 15.78
#